data_AF-A0A8X6MMZ3-F1
#
_entry.id   AF-A0A8X6MMZ3-F1
#
_cell.length_a   1.000
_cell.length_b   1.000
_cell.length_c   1.000
_cell.angle_alpha   90.00
_cell.angle_beta   90.00
_cell.angle_gamma   90.00
#
_symmetry.space_group_name_H-M   'P 1'
#
loop_
_entity.id
_entity.type
_entity.pdbx_description
1 polymer ?
#
loop_
_entity_poly.entity_id
_entity_poly.type
_entity_poly.pdbx_seq_one_letter_code
_entity_poly.pdbx_strand_id
1 'polypeptide(L)'
;MKIRFWPSLQLIAQVRIARGILSNLEFENNFPDFMRGVGLIDLQYMHQILSSLNLETVLKNGTMGIIEMLVKEIASWCSCHRSFLIEGNLDYWNTLQWYSHGTINRLETARALIKDKSIKIEHRFNLACAYYMEEDVRRLWKNMSSGYRHFFTLTKLNSDFRMFWINALQTNSPFDWNEISLSLTTMSIFKDTSSSYFYMDFLGVLQLLPKLNRNSRVMNIVDSIGKRELHPFDFYLCLSQMDDHQLDLMFSHLLMDQRLCV
;
A
#
# COMPACT_ATOMS: atom_id res chain seq x y z
N MET A 1 -8.21 25.66 4.74
CA MET A 1 -8.35 25.78 3.27
C MET A 1 -8.06 24.42 2.64
N LYS A 2 -9.02 23.74 2.01
CA LYS A 2 -8.77 22.44 1.34
C LYS A 2 -8.15 22.69 -0.04
N ILE A 3 -6.84 22.51 -0.17
CA ILE A 3 -6.17 22.56 -1.47
C ILE A 3 -6.59 21.30 -2.25
N ARG A 4 -7.36 21.46 -3.33
CA ARG A 4 -7.65 20.37 -4.27
C ARG A 4 -6.63 20.42 -5.39
N PHE A 5 -5.65 19.53 -5.34
CA PHE A 5 -4.71 19.34 -6.43
C PHE A 5 -5.39 18.54 -7.54
N TRP A 6 -5.79 19.22 -8.62
CA TRP A 6 -6.28 18.56 -9.82
C TRP A 6 -5.10 18.33 -10.78
N PRO A 7 -4.84 17.08 -11.22
CA PRO A 7 -3.80 16.84 -12.21
C PRO A 7 -4.16 17.54 -13.53
N SER A 8 -3.14 17.99 -14.26
CA SER A 8 -3.33 18.60 -15.58
C SER A 8 -3.96 17.60 -16.56
N LEU A 9 -4.70 18.10 -17.56
CA LEU A 9 -5.24 17.25 -18.63
C LEU A 9 -4.13 16.47 -19.34
N GLN A 10 -2.96 17.08 -19.49
CA GLN A 10 -1.78 16.44 -20.05
C GLN A 10 -1.32 15.24 -19.20
N LEU A 11 -1.22 15.39 -17.88
CA LEU A 11 -0.86 14.28 -16.99
C LEU A 11 -1.89 13.15 -17.05
N ILE A 12 -3.18 13.49 -17.03
CA ILE A 12 -4.27 12.50 -17.14
C ILE A 12 -4.16 11.73 -18.46
N ALA A 13 -3.88 12.41 -19.58
CA ALA A 13 -3.70 11.79 -20.89
C ALA A 13 -2.47 10.86 -20.90
N GLN A 14 -1.33 11.32 -20.39
CA GLN A 14 -0.09 10.53 -20.28
C GLN A 14 -0.30 9.27 -19.43
N VAL A 15 -0.97 9.39 -18.28
CA VAL A 15 -1.33 8.24 -17.42
C VAL A 15 -2.22 7.24 -18.16
N ARG A 16 -3.22 7.72 -18.91
CA ARG A 16 -4.11 6.84 -19.69
C ARG A 16 -3.36 6.10 -20.79
N ILE A 17 -2.49 6.78 -21.53
CA ILE A 17 -1.66 6.15 -22.58
C ILE A 17 -0.73 5.12 -21.95
N ALA A 18 0.00 5.50 -20.90
CA ALA A 18 0.93 4.61 -20.21
C ALA A 18 0.24 3.35 -19.68
N ARG A 19 -0.95 3.48 -19.08
CA ARG A 19 -1.76 2.34 -18.63
C ARG A 19 -2.19 1.43 -19.77
N GLY A 20 -2.62 2.01 -20.90
CA GLY A 20 -3.00 1.22 -22.08
C GLY A 20 -1.83 0.45 -22.68
N ILE A 21 -0.62 1.01 -22.66
CA ILE A 21 0.59 0.30 -23.06
C ILE A 21 0.85 -0.86 -22.10
N LEU A 22 0.87 -0.60 -20.79
CA LEU A 22 1.16 -1.61 -19.78
C LEU A 22 0.12 -2.73 -19.72
N SER A 23 -1.15 -2.46 -20.03
CA SER A 23 -2.21 -3.49 -20.05
C SER A 23 -2.12 -4.42 -21.26
N ASN A 24 -1.50 -3.97 -22.35
CA ASN A 24 -1.33 -4.77 -23.57
C ASN A 24 -0.06 -5.61 -23.55
N LEU A 25 0.90 -5.24 -22.70
CA LEU A 25 1.97 -6.15 -22.35
C LEU A 25 1.33 -7.29 -21.57
N GLU A 26 1.57 -8.54 -21.98
CA GLU A 26 1.22 -9.75 -21.22
C GLU A 26 2.01 -9.81 -19.90
N PHE A 27 1.80 -8.81 -19.05
CA PHE A 27 2.48 -8.58 -17.79
C PHE A 27 2.28 -9.77 -16.85
N GLU A 28 1.12 -10.40 -16.97
CA GLU A 28 0.70 -11.59 -16.27
C GLU A 28 1.63 -12.79 -16.51
N ASN A 29 2.15 -12.96 -17.74
CA ASN A 29 2.96 -14.13 -18.09
C ASN A 29 4.40 -14.07 -17.52
N ASN A 30 4.92 -12.87 -17.21
CA ASN A 30 6.28 -12.67 -16.70
C ASN A 30 6.33 -12.22 -15.23
N PHE A 31 5.19 -12.25 -14.53
CA PHE A 31 5.06 -11.77 -13.16
C PHE A 31 6.02 -12.43 -12.13
N PRO A 32 6.29 -13.76 -12.17
CA PRO A 32 7.25 -14.38 -11.26
C PRO A 32 8.69 -13.88 -11.44
N ASP A 33 9.05 -13.42 -12.65
CA ASP A 33 10.39 -12.91 -12.96
C ASP A 33 10.51 -11.41 -12.63
N PHE A 34 9.41 -10.67 -12.77
CA PHE A 34 9.26 -9.32 -12.23
C PHE A 34 9.48 -9.29 -10.71
N MET A 35 8.89 -10.24 -9.98
CA MET A 35 9.00 -10.35 -8.51
C MET A 35 10.33 -10.93 -8.00
N ARG A 36 11.12 -11.57 -8.86
CA ARG A 36 12.46 -12.10 -8.54
C ARG A 36 13.58 -11.08 -8.71
N GLY A 37 13.26 -9.83 -9.06
CA GLY A 37 14.22 -8.74 -9.15
C GLY A 37 15.06 -8.75 -10.43
N VAL A 38 14.65 -9.49 -11.46
CA VAL A 38 15.40 -9.59 -12.73
C VAL A 38 14.75 -8.77 -13.85
N GLY A 39 13.46 -8.47 -13.78
CA GLY A 39 12.81 -7.64 -14.78
C GLY A 39 12.56 -6.22 -14.29
N LEU A 40 13.52 -5.31 -14.48
CA LEU A 40 13.07 -4.03 -15.04
C LEU A 40 12.24 -4.45 -16.26
N ILE A 41 10.97 -4.08 -16.35
CA ILE A 41 10.31 -4.09 -17.66
C ILE A 41 11.33 -3.48 -18.58
N ASP A 42 11.61 -4.14 -19.69
CA ASP A 42 12.58 -3.63 -20.62
C ASP A 42 12.11 -2.23 -21.07
N LEU A 43 12.67 -1.20 -20.42
CA LEU A 43 12.32 0.18 -20.68
C LEU A 43 12.66 0.50 -22.13
N GLN A 44 13.59 -0.24 -22.73
CA GLN A 44 13.89 -0.21 -24.14
C GLN A 44 12.71 -0.71 -24.98
N TYR A 45 12.08 -1.83 -24.59
CA TYR A 45 10.87 -2.33 -25.26
C TYR A 45 9.70 -1.34 -25.12
N MET A 46 9.51 -0.75 -23.93
CA MET A 46 8.49 0.30 -23.72
C MET A 46 8.76 1.53 -24.58
N HIS A 47 10.03 1.92 -24.69
CA HIS A 47 10.44 3.01 -25.56
C HIS A 47 10.17 2.69 -27.03
N GLN A 48 10.36 1.45 -27.48
CA GLN A 48 10.03 1.02 -28.84
C GLN A 48 8.53 1.10 -29.12
N ILE A 49 7.67 0.59 -28.21
CA ILE A 49 6.21 0.70 -28.34
C ILE A 49 5.80 2.17 -28.39
N LEU A 50 6.30 2.99 -27.46
CA LEU A 50 5.94 4.40 -27.41
C LEU A 50 6.43 5.18 -28.64
N SER A 51 7.58 4.79 -29.19
CA SER A 51 8.15 5.36 -30.41
C SER A 51 7.29 5.05 -31.65
N SER A 52 6.67 3.86 -31.69
CA SER A 52 5.81 3.44 -32.81
C SER A 52 4.43 4.10 -32.81
N LEU A 53 3.97 4.62 -31.66
CA LEU A 53 2.72 5.37 -31.59
C LEU A 53 2.83 6.72 -32.32
N ASN A 54 1.78 7.09 -33.06
CA ASN A 54 1.67 8.40 -33.72
C ASN A 54 1.27 9.48 -32.71
N LEU A 55 2.19 9.82 -31.81
CA LEU A 55 2.02 10.83 -30.75
C LEU A 55 3.02 11.97 -30.93
N GLU A 56 2.63 13.16 -30.50
CA GLU A 56 3.53 14.32 -30.44
C GLU A 56 4.72 14.05 -29.50
N THR A 57 5.92 14.55 -29.85
CA THR A 57 7.16 14.32 -29.11
C THR A 57 7.05 14.68 -27.62
N VAL A 58 6.34 15.78 -27.31
CA VAL A 58 6.11 16.21 -25.92
C VAL A 58 5.30 15.18 -25.13
N LEU A 59 4.29 14.58 -25.76
CA LEU A 59 3.50 13.51 -25.14
C LEU A 59 4.31 12.24 -24.99
N LYS A 60 5.13 11.85 -25.98
CA LYS A 60 6.02 10.68 -25.88
C LYS A 60 6.97 10.81 -24.69
N ASN A 61 7.71 11.91 -24.62
CA ASN A 61 8.72 12.11 -23.57
C ASN A 61 8.08 12.08 -22.18
N GLY A 62 6.96 12.78 -21.98
CA GLY A 62 6.27 12.75 -20.70
C GLY A 62 5.64 11.38 -20.38
N THR A 63 5.12 10.66 -21.38
CA THR A 63 4.54 9.32 -21.18
C THR A 63 5.58 8.31 -20.73
N MET A 64 6.82 8.39 -21.23
CA MET A 64 7.89 7.49 -20.79
C MET A 64 8.18 7.62 -19.29
N GLY A 65 8.29 8.86 -18.78
CA GLY A 65 8.47 9.11 -17.36
C GLY A 65 7.29 8.59 -16.52
N ILE A 66 6.06 8.71 -17.05
CA ILE A 66 4.87 8.14 -16.39
C ILE A 66 4.90 6.61 -16.41
N ILE A 67 5.31 5.96 -17.50
CA ILE A 67 5.49 4.51 -17.56
C ILE A 67 6.44 4.07 -16.44
N GLU A 68 7.64 4.65 -16.34
CA GLU A 68 8.59 4.30 -15.29
C GLU A 68 8.00 4.44 -13.88
N MET A 69 7.26 5.52 -13.65
CA MET A 69 6.57 5.75 -12.37
C MET A 69 5.52 4.68 -12.08
N LEU A 70 4.64 4.36 -13.05
CA LEU A 70 3.60 3.33 -12.89
C LEU A 70 4.24 1.98 -12.55
N VAL A 71 5.32 1.63 -13.24
CA VAL A 71 6.02 0.37 -13.09
C VAL A 71 6.62 0.23 -11.70
N LYS A 72 7.24 1.29 -11.19
CA LYS A 72 7.74 1.34 -9.82
C LYS A 72 6.61 1.23 -8.80
N GLU A 73 5.48 1.90 -9.04
CA GLU A 73 4.31 1.82 -8.17
C GLU A 73 3.71 0.40 -8.14
N ILE A 74 3.60 -0.26 -9.29
CA ILE A 74 3.14 -1.66 -9.38
C ILE A 74 4.13 -2.60 -8.70
N ALA A 75 5.43 -2.45 -8.95
CA ALA A 75 6.47 -3.24 -8.29
C ALA A 75 6.42 -3.10 -6.76
N SER A 76 6.29 -1.85 -6.29
CA SER A 76 6.16 -1.53 -4.87
C SER A 76 4.90 -2.15 -4.28
N TRP A 77 3.76 -2.02 -4.96
CA TRP A 77 2.53 -2.64 -4.51
C TRP A 77 2.67 -4.16 -4.47
N CYS A 78 3.20 -4.79 -5.52
CA CYS A 78 3.33 -6.24 -5.58
C CYS A 78 4.30 -6.78 -4.52
N SER A 79 5.39 -6.07 -4.21
CA SER A 79 6.35 -6.49 -3.19
C SER A 79 5.74 -6.54 -1.79
N CYS A 80 4.90 -5.56 -1.43
CA CYS A 80 4.16 -5.52 -0.16
C CYS A 80 3.15 -6.68 -0.01
N HIS A 81 2.84 -7.31 -1.13
CA HIS A 81 1.68 -8.16 -1.33
C HIS A 81 2.03 -9.52 -1.91
N ARG A 82 3.34 -9.81 -1.96
CA ARG A 82 3.93 -10.97 -2.63
C ARG A 82 3.31 -12.30 -2.18
N SER A 83 3.10 -12.45 -0.88
CA SER A 83 2.57 -13.68 -0.29
C SER A 83 1.18 -14.04 -0.84
N PHE A 84 0.32 -13.06 -1.12
CA PHE A 84 -0.98 -13.36 -1.71
C PHE A 84 -0.97 -13.41 -3.24
N LEU A 85 -0.12 -12.61 -3.90
CA LEU A 85 -0.11 -12.56 -5.37
C LEU A 85 0.41 -13.86 -5.96
N ILE A 86 1.45 -14.45 -5.35
CA ILE A 86 2.02 -15.72 -5.80
C ILE A 86 1.07 -16.88 -5.51
N GLU A 87 0.48 -16.94 -4.31
CA GLU A 87 -0.36 -18.08 -3.90
C GLU A 87 -1.77 -18.05 -4.52
N GLY A 88 -2.23 -16.86 -4.92
CA GLY A 88 -3.57 -16.63 -5.44
C GLY A 88 -3.72 -16.77 -6.96
N ASN A 89 -2.61 -16.77 -7.71
CA ASN A 89 -2.61 -16.68 -9.18
C ASN A 89 -3.59 -15.60 -9.70
N LEU A 90 -3.54 -14.42 -9.08
CA LEU A 90 -4.51 -13.35 -9.31
C LEU A 90 -4.08 -12.50 -10.49
N ASP A 91 -5.01 -12.29 -11.43
CA ASP A 91 -4.96 -11.14 -12.34
C ASP A 91 -5.23 -9.87 -11.53
N TYR A 92 -4.16 -9.36 -10.93
CA TYR A 92 -4.21 -8.14 -10.15
C TYR A 92 -4.35 -6.92 -11.06
N TRP A 93 -3.88 -6.98 -12.31
CA TRP A 93 -3.82 -5.83 -13.21
C TRP A 93 -5.20 -5.23 -13.45
N ASN A 94 -6.16 -6.09 -13.78
CA ASN A 94 -7.54 -5.66 -14.01
C ASN A 94 -8.27 -5.27 -12.72
N THR A 95 -7.73 -5.68 -11.57
CA THR A 95 -8.30 -5.33 -10.26
C THR A 95 -7.74 -4.02 -9.69
N LEU A 96 -6.55 -3.59 -10.13
CA LEU A 96 -5.94 -2.34 -9.68
C LEU A 96 -6.85 -1.15 -9.97
N GLN A 97 -7.23 -0.46 -8.90
CA GLN A 97 -7.91 0.83 -8.97
C GLN A 97 -6.86 1.93 -9.03
N TRP A 98 -7.06 2.94 -9.87
CA TRP A 98 -6.05 3.97 -10.13
C TRP A 98 -6.60 5.36 -9.84
N TYR A 99 -5.78 6.22 -9.24
CA TYR A 99 -6.04 7.64 -9.24
C TYR A 99 -5.74 8.25 -10.62
N SER A 100 -6.34 9.41 -10.90
CA SER A 100 -6.15 10.13 -12.17
C SER A 100 -4.71 10.58 -12.44
N HIS A 101 -3.87 10.66 -11.41
CA HIS A 101 -2.46 11.01 -11.50
C HIS A 101 -1.53 9.79 -11.59
N GLY A 102 -2.08 8.57 -11.70
CA GLY A 102 -1.32 7.36 -11.99
C GLY A 102 -0.83 6.55 -10.79
N THR A 103 -1.14 6.93 -9.56
CA THR A 103 -0.85 6.05 -8.41
C THR A 103 -1.98 5.04 -8.23
N ILE A 104 -1.66 3.88 -7.64
CA ILE A 104 -2.67 2.88 -7.31
C ILE A 104 -3.50 3.41 -6.13
N ASN A 105 -4.82 3.43 -6.29
CA ASN A 105 -5.73 3.58 -5.17
C ASN A 105 -5.78 2.27 -4.40
N ARG A 106 -4.78 2.07 -3.53
CA ARG A 106 -4.58 0.75 -2.91
C ARG A 106 -5.72 0.36 -1.97
N LEU A 107 -6.39 1.33 -1.32
CA LEU A 107 -7.56 1.06 -0.48
C LEU A 107 -8.75 0.54 -1.31
N GLU A 108 -9.10 1.21 -2.40
CA GLU A 108 -10.18 0.74 -3.29
C GLU A 108 -9.82 -0.58 -3.97
N THR A 109 -8.54 -0.76 -4.34
CA THR A 109 -8.01 -2.02 -4.86
C THR A 109 -8.18 -3.14 -3.84
N ALA A 110 -7.78 -2.91 -2.59
CA ALA A 110 -7.94 -3.88 -1.51
C ALA A 110 -9.42 -4.22 -1.27
N ARG A 111 -10.32 -3.22 -1.29
CA ARG A 111 -11.77 -3.44 -1.17
C ARG A 111 -12.31 -4.29 -2.30
N ALA A 112 -11.86 -4.07 -3.54
CA ALA A 112 -12.24 -4.87 -4.69
C ALA A 112 -11.80 -6.34 -4.53
N LEU A 113 -10.52 -6.55 -4.20
CA LEU A 113 -9.94 -7.87 -3.96
C LEU A 113 -10.64 -8.62 -2.81
N ILE A 114 -10.91 -7.96 -1.69
CA ILE A 114 -11.62 -8.56 -0.54
C ILE A 114 -13.03 -9.03 -0.91
N LYS A 115 -13.71 -8.33 -1.82
CA LYS A 115 -15.06 -8.66 -2.26
C LYS A 115 -15.09 -9.78 -3.30
N ASP A 116 -14.00 -10.00 -4.02
CA ASP A 116 -13.92 -11.05 -5.02
C ASP A 116 -13.92 -12.45 -4.38
N LYS A 117 -14.96 -13.24 -4.68
CA LYS A 117 -15.12 -14.59 -4.13
C LYS A 117 -14.26 -15.64 -4.82
N SER A 118 -13.66 -15.33 -5.97
CA SER A 118 -12.67 -16.18 -6.63
C SER A 118 -11.41 -16.34 -5.77
N ILE A 119 -11.08 -15.33 -4.98
CA ILE A 119 -9.93 -15.31 -4.08
C ILE A 119 -10.20 -16.18 -2.85
N LYS A 120 -9.24 -17.01 -2.47
CA LYS A 120 -9.36 -17.82 -1.25
C LYS A 120 -9.58 -16.95 -0.01
N ILE A 121 -10.37 -17.44 0.93
CA ILE A 121 -10.84 -16.65 2.08
C ILE A 121 -9.70 -16.21 2.99
N GLU A 122 -8.65 -17.02 3.11
CA GLU A 122 -7.42 -16.73 3.85
C GLU A 122 -6.64 -15.55 3.27
N HIS A 123 -6.55 -15.41 1.95
CA HIS A 123 -5.86 -14.29 1.32
C HIS A 123 -6.67 -12.99 1.48
N ARG A 124 -8.00 -13.07 1.32
CA ARG A 124 -8.89 -11.93 1.60
C ARG A 124 -8.80 -11.48 3.05
N PHE A 125 -8.74 -12.43 3.99
CA PHE A 125 -8.58 -12.13 5.40
C PHE A 125 -7.26 -11.40 5.68
N ASN A 126 -6.14 -11.91 5.12
CA ASN A 126 -4.84 -11.25 5.24
C ASN A 126 -4.85 -9.82 4.68
N LEU A 127 -5.50 -9.62 3.54
CA LEU A 127 -5.61 -8.30 2.91
C LEU A 127 -6.47 -7.35 3.76
N ALA A 128 -7.59 -7.83 4.30
CA ALA A 128 -8.43 -7.06 5.21
C ALA A 128 -7.68 -6.65 6.49
N CYS A 129 -6.85 -7.55 7.04
CA CYS A 129 -5.98 -7.26 8.17
C CYS A 129 -4.93 -6.19 7.84
N ALA A 130 -4.26 -6.28 6.69
CA ALA A 130 -3.22 -5.35 6.27
C ALA A 130 -3.74 -3.92 6.05
N TYR A 131 -4.98 -3.79 5.55
CA TYR A 131 -5.63 -2.50 5.32
C TYR A 131 -6.55 -2.05 6.47
N TYR A 132 -6.48 -2.72 7.61
CA TYR A 132 -7.27 -2.42 8.82
C TYR A 132 -8.80 -2.32 8.60
N MET A 133 -9.34 -3.14 7.70
CA MET A 133 -10.77 -3.17 7.37
C MET A 133 -11.56 -4.01 8.37
N GLU A 134 -11.81 -3.45 9.55
CA GLU A 134 -12.39 -4.15 10.71
C GLU A 134 -13.61 -5.02 10.37
N GLU A 135 -14.62 -4.46 9.70
CA GLU A 135 -15.86 -5.18 9.38
C GLU A 135 -15.58 -6.40 8.50
N ASP A 136 -14.73 -6.24 7.49
CA ASP A 136 -14.31 -7.31 6.60
C ASP A 136 -13.48 -8.36 7.35
N VAL A 137 -12.57 -7.95 8.24
CA VAL A 137 -11.79 -8.86 9.08
C VAL A 137 -12.72 -9.75 9.92
N ARG A 138 -13.68 -9.16 10.64
CA ARG A 138 -14.65 -9.91 11.47
C ARG A 138 -15.50 -10.84 10.62
N ARG A 139 -16.01 -10.35 9.48
CA ARG A 139 -16.86 -11.11 8.55
C ARG A 139 -16.12 -12.31 7.96
N LEU A 140 -14.90 -12.10 7.47
CA LEU A 140 -14.08 -13.15 6.86
C LEU A 140 -13.66 -14.18 7.90
N TRP A 141 -13.25 -13.76 9.11
CA TRP A 141 -12.91 -14.66 10.20
C TRP A 141 -14.06 -15.59 10.58
N LYS A 142 -15.28 -15.03 10.72
CA LYS A 142 -16.48 -15.81 11.05
C LYS A 142 -16.79 -16.88 9.99
N ASN A 143 -16.58 -16.55 8.73
CA ASN A 143 -16.85 -17.43 7.60
C ASN A 143 -15.72 -18.43 7.31
N MET A 144 -14.56 -18.25 7.94
CA MET A 144 -13.40 -19.12 7.77
C MET A 144 -13.55 -20.42 8.56
N SER A 145 -13.12 -21.54 7.96
CA SER A 145 -13.18 -22.85 8.62
C SER A 145 -12.34 -22.86 9.91
N SER A 146 -12.71 -23.72 10.86
CA SER A 146 -11.96 -23.88 12.10
C SER A 146 -10.51 -24.30 11.85
N GLY A 147 -10.26 -25.15 10.86
CA GLY A 147 -8.92 -25.57 10.46
C GLY A 147 -8.03 -24.40 10.03
N TYR A 148 -8.54 -23.51 9.18
CA TYR A 148 -7.78 -22.32 8.78
C TYR A 148 -7.59 -21.33 9.94
N ARG A 149 -8.61 -21.10 10.77
CA ARG A 149 -8.47 -20.27 11.97
C ARG A 149 -7.41 -20.82 12.93
N HIS A 150 -7.37 -22.14 13.10
CA HIS A 150 -6.37 -22.82 13.91
C HIS A 150 -4.96 -22.69 13.30
N PHE A 151 -4.82 -22.90 11.99
CA PHE A 151 -3.57 -22.68 11.27
C PHE A 151 -3.05 -21.26 11.50
N PHE A 152 -3.90 -20.25 11.28
CA PHE A 152 -3.57 -18.85 11.56
C PHE A 152 -3.23 -18.63 13.04
N THR A 153 -3.77 -19.37 14.00
CA THR A 153 -3.39 -19.16 15.40
C THR A 153 -2.01 -19.73 15.73
N LEU A 154 -1.60 -20.81 15.05
CA LEU A 154 -0.38 -21.54 15.36
C LEU A 154 0.85 -21.10 14.55
N THR A 155 0.64 -20.50 13.38
CA THR A 155 1.76 -20.10 12.52
C THR A 155 2.54 -18.92 13.11
N LYS A 156 3.75 -19.18 13.60
CA LYS A 156 4.76 -18.15 13.95
C LYS A 156 5.17 -17.24 12.77
N LEU A 157 4.76 -17.59 11.55
CA LEU A 157 4.96 -16.80 10.33
C LEU A 157 3.93 -15.69 10.14
N ASN A 158 3.01 -15.51 11.09
CA ASN A 158 2.13 -14.37 11.04
C ASN A 158 2.92 -13.08 11.27
N SER A 159 2.70 -12.13 10.38
CA SER A 159 3.08 -10.76 10.66
C SER A 159 2.41 -10.30 11.95
N ASP A 160 3.11 -9.45 12.68
CA ASP A 160 2.65 -8.98 13.98
C ASP A 160 1.27 -8.31 13.95
N PHE A 161 0.95 -7.59 12.87
CA PHE A 161 -0.38 -6.99 12.69
C PHE A 161 -1.48 -8.06 12.56
N ARG A 162 -1.18 -9.24 11.99
CA ARG A 162 -2.15 -10.33 11.89
C ARG A 162 -2.41 -10.96 13.26
N MET A 163 -1.36 -11.10 14.08
CA MET A 163 -1.49 -11.57 15.46
C MET A 163 -2.39 -10.66 16.28
N PHE A 164 -2.26 -9.34 16.11
CA PHE A 164 -3.18 -8.39 16.73
C PHE A 164 -4.65 -8.72 16.41
N TRP A 165 -4.98 -8.84 15.11
CA TRP A 165 -6.34 -9.14 14.69
C TRP A 165 -6.83 -10.47 15.24
N ILE A 166 -6.00 -11.52 15.16
CA ILE A 166 -6.35 -12.86 15.66
C ILE A 166 -6.63 -12.84 17.16
N ASN A 167 -5.78 -12.20 17.96
CA ASN A 167 -5.94 -12.10 19.41
C ASN A 167 -7.25 -11.39 19.78
N ALA A 168 -7.53 -10.26 19.12
CA ALA A 168 -8.77 -9.52 19.36
C ALA A 168 -10.02 -10.29 18.92
N LEU A 169 -9.95 -11.03 17.81
CA LEU A 169 -11.04 -11.89 17.33
C LEU A 169 -11.30 -13.09 18.23
N GLN A 170 -10.26 -13.66 18.85
CA GLN A 170 -10.38 -14.79 19.77
C GLN A 170 -10.94 -14.40 21.13
N THR A 171 -10.51 -13.26 21.65
CA THR A 171 -10.96 -12.72 22.95
C THR A 171 -12.31 -12.03 22.86
N ASN A 172 -12.81 -11.80 21.64
CA ASN A 172 -13.96 -10.94 21.36
C ASN A 172 -13.83 -9.56 22.03
N SER A 173 -12.58 -9.11 22.22
CA SER A 173 -12.28 -7.83 22.86
C SER A 173 -12.66 -6.68 21.93
N PRO A 174 -13.15 -5.55 22.46
CA PRO A 174 -13.11 -4.30 21.71
C PRO A 174 -11.67 -3.98 21.30
N PHE A 175 -11.49 -3.39 20.11
CA PHE A 175 -10.18 -3.00 19.61
C PHE A 175 -9.71 -1.72 20.29
N ASP A 176 -8.58 -1.77 21.01
CA ASP A 176 -7.86 -0.56 21.41
C ASP A 176 -6.89 -0.15 20.30
N TRP A 177 -7.30 0.86 19.52
CA TRP A 177 -6.50 1.37 18.41
C TRP A 177 -5.18 2.01 18.85
N ASN A 178 -5.07 2.47 20.10
CA ASN A 178 -3.84 3.05 20.62
C ASN A 178 -2.80 1.98 20.94
N GLU A 179 -3.24 0.83 21.45
CA GLU A 179 -2.38 -0.34 21.67
C GLU A 179 -1.81 -0.87 20.35
N ILE A 180 -2.64 -0.90 19.30
CA ILE A 180 -2.19 -1.20 17.93
C ILE A 180 -1.12 -0.21 17.52
N SER A 181 -1.42 1.09 17.59
CA SER A 181 -0.48 2.14 17.20
C SER A 181 0.86 1.99 17.92
N LEU A 182 0.84 1.71 19.23
CA LEU A 182 2.05 1.50 20.01
C LEU A 182 2.81 0.24 19.57
N SER A 183 2.10 -0.84 19.26
CA SER A 183 2.70 -2.06 18.73
C SER A 183 3.38 -1.78 17.39
N LEU A 184 2.73 -1.02 16.50
CA LEU A 184 3.28 -0.66 15.19
C LEU A 184 4.52 0.22 15.26
N THR A 185 4.53 1.22 16.15
CA THR A 185 5.72 2.06 16.36
C THR A 185 6.84 1.26 17.01
N THR A 186 6.55 0.33 17.92
CA THR A 186 7.57 -0.49 18.59
C THR A 186 8.16 -1.57 17.66
N MET A 187 7.35 -2.16 16.78
CA MET A 187 7.77 -3.20 15.82
C MET A 187 8.74 -2.70 14.77
N SER A 188 8.59 -1.44 14.39
CA SER A 188 9.48 -0.78 13.44
C SER A 188 10.93 -0.60 13.92
N ILE A 189 11.17 -0.75 15.23
CA ILE A 189 12.51 -0.69 15.84
C ILE A 189 13.28 -2.00 15.58
N PHE A 190 12.58 -3.12 15.35
CA PHE A 190 13.18 -4.43 15.09
C PHE A 190 13.50 -4.69 13.60
N LYS A 191 13.95 -3.66 12.87
CA LYS A 191 14.50 -3.76 11.50
C LYS A 191 15.84 -4.51 11.50
N ASP A 192 15.83 -5.79 11.86
CA ASP A 192 16.99 -6.65 11.64
C ASP A 192 16.98 -7.22 10.21
N THR A 193 17.56 -6.41 9.32
CA THR A 193 18.35 -6.66 8.10
C THR A 193 18.18 -7.87 7.16
N SER A 194 17.24 -8.81 7.31
CA SER A 194 17.22 -9.98 6.39
C SER A 194 15.86 -10.53 5.94
N SER A 195 14.74 -10.07 6.48
CA SER A 195 13.42 -10.55 6.06
C SER A 195 12.59 -9.43 5.41
N SER A 196 12.66 -9.38 4.08
CA SER A 196 11.98 -8.43 3.19
C SER A 196 10.45 -8.55 3.15
N TYR A 197 9.81 -9.16 4.15
CA TYR A 197 8.51 -9.78 3.89
C TYR A 197 7.29 -8.90 4.07
N PHE A 198 7.34 -7.80 4.82
CA PHE A 198 6.19 -6.89 4.91
C PHE A 198 6.63 -5.46 5.18
N TYR A 199 6.79 -4.67 4.11
CA TYR A 199 6.47 -3.25 4.23
C TYR A 199 5.01 -3.20 4.66
N MET A 200 4.76 -2.78 5.90
CA MET A 200 3.44 -2.32 6.27
C MET A 200 3.09 -1.22 5.27
N ASP A 201 2.09 -1.46 4.43
CA ASP A 201 1.60 -0.44 3.52
C ASP A 201 1.15 0.73 4.41
N PHE A 202 1.86 1.86 4.32
CA PHE A 202 1.60 3.04 5.15
C PHE A 202 0.13 3.48 5.06
N LEU A 203 -0.56 3.12 3.97
CA LEU A 203 -2.00 3.26 3.84
C LEU A 203 -2.83 2.54 4.91
N GLY A 204 -2.37 1.41 5.44
CA GLY A 204 -2.98 0.77 6.60
C GLY A 204 -2.92 1.67 7.84
N VAL A 205 -1.77 2.33 8.04
CA VAL A 205 -1.59 3.34 9.10
C VAL A 205 -2.49 4.55 8.85
N LEU A 206 -2.67 4.98 7.60
CA LEU A 206 -3.63 6.05 7.27
C LEU A 206 -5.08 5.71 7.67
N GLN A 207 -5.51 4.45 7.53
CA GLN A 207 -6.83 4.02 8.00
C GLN A 207 -6.94 4.02 9.53
N LEU A 208 -5.81 3.88 10.24
CA LEU A 208 -5.75 3.97 11.69
C LEU A 208 -5.85 5.40 12.20
N LEU A 209 -5.26 6.39 11.51
CA LEU A 209 -5.15 7.76 12.01
C LEU A 209 -6.46 8.36 12.55
N PRO A 210 -7.63 8.21 11.88
CA PRO A 210 -8.89 8.73 12.40
C PRO A 210 -9.34 8.06 13.71
N LYS A 211 -8.89 6.83 13.96
CA LYS A 211 -9.22 6.03 15.15
C LYS A 211 -8.26 6.26 16.31
N LEU A 212 -7.09 6.85 16.05
CA LEU A 212 -6.10 7.18 17.07
C LEU A 212 -6.46 8.45 17.82
N ASN A 213 -6.07 8.51 19.09
CA ASN A 213 -6.07 9.77 19.82
C ASN A 213 -5.07 10.77 19.20
N ARG A 214 -5.22 12.05 19.57
CA ARG A 214 -4.47 13.16 18.98
C ARG A 214 -2.95 12.98 19.02
N ASN A 215 -2.42 12.53 20.16
CA ASN A 215 -0.97 12.36 20.38
C ASN A 215 -0.44 11.15 19.62
N SER A 216 -1.13 10.01 19.70
CA SER A 216 -0.77 8.79 18.97
C SER A 216 -0.74 9.05 17.47
N ARG A 217 -1.68 9.84 16.94
CA ARG A 217 -1.69 10.24 15.52
C ARG A 217 -0.42 10.98 15.11
N VAL A 218 -0.02 12.00 15.89
CA VAL A 218 1.18 12.80 15.61
C VAL A 218 2.43 11.93 15.66
N MET A 219 2.57 11.10 16.71
CA MET A 219 3.75 10.26 16.88
C MET A 219 3.91 9.23 15.76
N ASN A 220 2.81 8.60 15.30
CA ASN A 220 2.87 7.66 14.17
C ASN A 220 3.34 8.34 12.88
N ILE A 221 2.87 9.57 12.63
CA ILE A 221 3.26 10.33 11.44
C ILE A 221 4.74 10.73 11.52
N VAL A 222 5.19 11.31 12.63
CA VAL A 222 6.60 11.69 12.85
C VAL A 222 7.52 10.48 12.66
N ASP A 223 7.18 9.37 13.29
CA ASP A 223 7.96 8.13 13.22
C ASP A 223 8.01 7.56 11.79
N SER A 224 6.92 7.65 11.04
CA SER A 224 6.87 7.23 9.64
C SER A 224 7.69 8.15 8.72
N ILE A 225 7.72 9.45 9.00
CA ILE A 225 8.55 10.44 8.27
C ILE A 225 10.02 10.16 8.54
N GLY A 226 10.39 9.97 9.82
CA GLY A 226 11.75 9.66 10.25
C GLY A 226 12.35 8.45 9.54
N LYS A 227 11.53 7.48 9.15
CA LYS A 227 11.95 6.27 8.44
C LYS A 227 12.00 6.40 6.92
N ARG A 228 11.56 7.53 6.37
CA ARG A 228 11.43 7.76 4.91
C ARG A 228 10.53 6.71 4.23
N GLU A 229 9.55 6.18 4.95
CA GLU A 229 8.62 5.14 4.47
C GLU A 229 7.34 5.73 3.88
N LEU A 230 7.16 7.04 4.05
CA LEU A 230 5.97 7.77 3.66
C LEU A 230 6.04 8.17 2.19
N HIS A 231 5.13 7.62 1.39
CA HIS A 231 4.93 8.11 0.03
C HIS A 231 4.46 9.58 0.09
N PRO A 232 4.94 10.48 -0.78
CA PRO A 232 4.62 11.91 -0.68
C PRO A 232 3.12 12.22 -0.66
N PHE A 233 2.31 11.48 -1.44
CA PHE A 233 0.85 11.67 -1.44
C PHE A 233 0.20 11.27 -0.12
N ASP A 234 0.67 10.18 0.48
CA ASP A 234 0.17 9.72 1.77
C ASP A 234 0.54 10.72 2.87
N PHE A 235 1.72 11.33 2.76
CA PHE A 235 2.14 12.42 3.64
C PHE A 235 1.19 13.61 3.54
N TYR A 236 0.90 14.09 2.33
CA TYR A 236 -0.05 15.19 2.16
C TYR A 236 -1.44 14.84 2.68
N LEU A 237 -1.88 13.59 2.50
CA LEU A 237 -3.14 13.12 3.03
C LEU A 237 -3.15 13.16 4.57
N CYS A 238 -2.08 12.71 5.24
CA CYS A 238 -1.90 12.84 6.69
C CYS A 238 -2.07 14.30 7.14
N LEU A 239 -1.30 15.21 6.53
CA LEU A 239 -1.31 16.63 6.87
C LEU A 239 -2.71 17.23 6.71
N SER A 240 -3.44 16.84 5.67
CA SER A 240 -4.79 17.34 5.41
C SER A 240 -5.84 16.92 6.46
N GLN A 241 -5.52 15.91 7.28
CA GLN A 241 -6.39 15.41 8.36
C GLN A 241 -5.98 15.94 9.74
N MET A 242 -4.92 16.74 9.83
CA MET A 242 -4.43 17.32 11.07
C MET A 242 -5.02 18.71 11.29
N ASP A 243 -5.30 19.02 12.55
CA ASP A 243 -5.59 20.39 12.98
C ASP A 243 -4.29 21.18 13.22
N ASP A 244 -4.40 22.51 13.37
CA ASP A 244 -3.23 23.40 13.49
C ASP A 244 -2.31 23.01 14.65
N HIS A 245 -2.87 22.60 15.79
CA HIS A 245 -2.06 22.20 16.95
C HIS A 245 -1.40 20.83 16.76
N GLN A 246 -2.02 19.90 16.03
CA GLN A 246 -1.35 18.65 15.63
C GLN A 246 -0.19 18.92 14.68
N LEU A 247 -0.35 19.87 13.76
CA LEU A 247 0.73 20.30 12.87
C LEU A 247 1.87 20.93 13.67
N ASP A 248 1.58 21.86 14.58
CA ASP A 248 2.58 22.50 15.44
C ASP A 248 3.36 21.47 16.27
N LEU A 249 2.66 20.49 16.85
CA LEU A 249 3.28 19.42 17.63
C LEU A 249 4.17 18.54 16.73
N MET A 250 3.67 18.15 15.56
CA MET A 250 4.43 17.36 14.58
C MET A 250 5.71 18.10 14.15
N PHE A 251 5.62 19.38 13.77
CA PHE A 251 6.78 20.16 13.37
C PHE A 251 7.77 20.34 14.52
N SER A 252 7.29 20.54 15.75
CA SER A 252 8.15 20.62 16.92
C SER A 252 8.96 19.33 17.12
N HIS A 253 8.32 18.16 16.97
CA HIS A 253 9.01 16.88 17.05
C HIS A 253 9.98 16.64 15.90
N LEU A 254 9.62 17.01 14.66
CA LEU A 254 10.51 16.89 13.50
C LEU A 254 11.74 17.78 13.63
N LEU A 255 11.60 18.98 14.19
CA LEU A 255 12.72 19.91 14.45
C LEU A 255 13.64 19.42 15.57
N MET A 256 13.12 18.65 16.53
CA MET A 256 13.91 18.05 17.61
C MET A 256 14.57 16.72 17.21
N ASP A 257 14.09 16.06 16.16
CA ASP A 257 14.66 14.80 15.67
C ASP A 257 15.89 15.07 14.79
N GLN A 258 17.08 15.01 15.42
CA GLN A 258 18.37 15.22 14.76
C GLN A 258 18.64 14.28 13.57
N ARG A 259 17.87 13.19 13.42
CA ARG A 259 17.98 12.24 12.29
C ARG A 259 17.49 12.82 10.96
N LEU A 260 16.76 13.93 10.98
CA LEU A 260 16.19 14.57 9.77
C LEU A 260 17.02 15.77 9.27
N CYS A 261 18.08 16.17 9.98
CA CYS A 261 18.89 17.35 9.65
C CYS A 261 20.08 17.07 8.69
N VAL A 262 20.01 16.03 7.85
CA VAL A 262 21.07 15.64 6.90
C VAL A 262 20.52 15.40 5.50
#